data_AF-A0A767SNH0-F1
#
_entry.id   AF-A0A767SNH0-F1
#
_cell.length_a   1.000
_cell.length_b   1.000
_cell.length_c   1.000
_cell.angle_alpha   90.00
_cell.angle_beta   90.00
_cell.angle_gamma   90.00
#
_symmetry.space_group_name_H-M   'P 1'
#
loop_
_entity.id
_entity.type
_entity.pdbx_description
1 polymer ?
#
loop_
_entity_poly.entity_id
_entity_poly.type
_entity_poly.pdbx_seq_one_letter_code
_entity_poly.pdbx_strand_id
1 'polypeptide(L)' 'MLKSEPSFASLLVKQSPGMHYGHGWIAGKDGKRWHPSHSQSELLKG' A
#
# COMPACT_ATOMS: atom_id res chain seq x y z
N MET A 1 3.36 -23.77 13.69
CA MET A 1 3.53 -22.42 13.11
C MET A 1 4.92 -22.42 12.48
N LEU A 2 5.05 -22.60 11.17
CA LEU A 2 4.78 -21.62 10.11
C LEU A 2 4.03 -22.27 8.94
N LYS A 3 2.89 -21.68 8.54
CA LYS A 3 2.23 -22.00 7.28
C LYS A 3 3.04 -21.31 6.18
N SER A 4 3.79 -22.08 5.41
CA SER A 4 4.64 -21.65 4.30
C SER A 4 3.81 -21.25 3.07
N GLU A 5 2.71 -20.53 3.28
CA GLU A 5 2.00 -19.90 2.18
C GLU A 5 2.71 -18.57 1.89
N PRO A 6 2.99 -18.25 0.61
CA PRO A 6 3.56 -16.97 0.27
C PRO A 6 2.63 -15.88 0.82
N SER A 7 3.23 -14.85 1.44
CA SER A 7 2.49 -13.65 1.82
C SER A 7 1.65 -13.18 0.63
N PHE A 8 0.39 -12.81 0.87
CA PHE A 8 -0.49 -12.28 -0.18
C PHE A 8 0.17 -11.12 -0.95
N ALA A 9 1.06 -10.37 -0.29
CA ALA A 9 1.85 -9.32 -0.92
C ALA A 9 2.74 -9.82 -2.07
N SER A 10 3.26 -11.04 -2.00
CA SER A 10 4.07 -11.65 -3.07
C SER A 10 3.23 -12.01 -4.30
N LEU A 11 1.91 -12.14 -4.15
CA LEU A 11 0.96 -12.35 -5.25
C LEU A 11 0.53 -11.03 -5.91
N LEU A 12 0.86 -9.87 -5.30
CA LEU A 12 0.67 -8.56 -5.90
C LEU A 12 1.77 -8.33 -6.95
N VAL A 13 1.69 -9.06 -8.05
CA VAL A 13 2.64 -9.01 -9.19
C VAL A 13 2.66 -7.64 -9.86
N LYS A 14 1.58 -6.87 -9.71
CA LYS A 14 1.47 -5.53 -10.27
C LYS A 14 2.13 -4.54 -9.31
N GLN A 15 3.41 -4.24 -9.55
CA GLN A 15 4.03 -3.10 -8.89
C GLN A 15 3.15 -1.87 -9.12
N SER A 16 2.80 -1.15 -8.05
CA SER A 16 2.11 0.11 -8.20
C SER A 16 2.98 1.02 -9.08
N PRO A 17 2.42 1.64 -10.14
CA PRO A 17 3.17 2.52 -11.03
C PRO A 17 3.60 3.82 -10.35
N GLY A 18 3.08 4.10 -9.14
CA GLY A 18 3.47 5.24 -8.33
C GLY A 18 4.75 4.98 -7.54
N MET A 19 5.46 6.05 -7.19
CA MET A 19 6.65 5.97 -6.36
C MET A 19 6.30 5.49 -4.94
N HIS A 20 7.06 4.50 -4.44
CA HIS A 20 6.96 4.00 -3.07
C HIS A 20 8.06 4.66 -2.25
N TYR A 21 7.72 5.21 -1.08
CA TYR A 21 8.65 5.94 -0.22
C TYR A 21 9.14 5.12 0.98
N GLY A 22 8.86 3.81 1.00
CA GLY A 22 9.13 2.94 2.15
C GLY A 22 8.09 3.09 3.27
N HIS A 23 8.11 2.17 4.24
CA HIS A 23 7.21 2.19 5.42
C HIS A 23 5.72 2.36 5.10
N GLY A 24 5.22 1.81 3.99
CA GLY A 24 3.81 1.90 3.60
C GLY A 24 3.39 3.24 2.97
N TRP A 25 4.31 4.17 2.75
CA TRP A 25 4.04 5.44 2.07
C TRP A 25 4.06 5.26 0.55
N ILE A 26 3.02 5.76 -0.10
CA ILE A 26 2.87 5.78 -1.56
C ILE A 26 2.63 7.21 -2.07
N ALA A 27 2.88 7.43 -3.35
CA ALA A 27 2.48 8.66 -4.02
C ALA A 27 0.95 8.73 -4.18
N GLY A 28 0.33 9.70 -3.54
CA GLY A 28 -1.04 10.12 -3.78
C GLY A 28 -1.14 11.13 -4.92
N LYS A 29 -2.32 11.73 -5.08
CA LYS A 29 -2.58 12.75 -6.10
C LYS A 29 -1.60 13.93 -5.96
N ASP A 30 -1.12 14.44 -7.10
CA ASP A 30 -0.18 15.56 -7.19
C ASP A 30 1.20 15.31 -6.53
N GLY A 31 1.60 14.05 -6.37
CA GLY A 31 2.88 13.68 -5.77
C GLY A 31 2.93 13.80 -4.24
N LYS A 32 1.80 14.13 -3.59
CA LYS A 32 1.71 14.14 -2.12
C LYS A 32 1.87 12.73 -1.57
N ARG A 33 2.64 12.59 -0.50
CA ARG A 33 2.81 11.30 0.20
C ARG A 33 1.51 10.93 0.92
N TRP A 34 1.09 9.68 0.77
CA TRP A 34 -0.12 9.12 1.39
C TRP A 34 0.20 7.78 2.05
N HIS A 35 -0.38 7.52 3.22
CA HIS A 35 -0.21 6.27 3.96
C HIS A 35 -1.59 5.73 4.35
N PRO A 36 -2.03 4.56 3.83
CA PRO A 36 -3.39 4.05 4.02
C PRO A 36 -3.76 3.89 5.50
N SER A 37 -2.83 3.43 6.34
CA SER A 37 -3.09 3.27 7.79
C SER A 37 -3.05 4.58 8.57
N HIS A 38 -2.63 5.69 7.96
CA HIS A 38 -2.62 7.02 8.60
C HIS A 38 -3.93 7.77 8.31
N SER A 39 -4.63 7.47 7.21
CA SER A 39 -5.84 8.16 6.77
C SER A 39 -6.96 7.17 6.42
N GLN A 40 -7.39 6.39 7.41
CA GLN A 40 -8.47 5.42 7.22
C GLN A 40 -9.81 6.08 6.89
N SER A 41 -10.01 7.33 7.33
CA SER A 41 -11.17 8.16 6.98
C SER A 41 -11.30 8.43 5.47
N GLU A 42 -10.23 8.36 4.68
CA GLU A 42 -10.33 8.46 3.21
C GLU A 42 -10.68 7.13 2.56
N LEU A 43 -10.20 6.01 3.12
CA LEU A 43 -10.57 4.67 2.68
C LEU A 43 -12.06 4.35 2.93
N LEU A 44 -12.65 4.93 3.97
CA LEU A 44 -14.04 4.70 4.37
C LEU A 44 -15.05 5.64 3.68
N LYS A 45 -14.62 6.50 2.75
CA LYS A 45 -15.49 7.50 2.10
C LYS A 45 -16.35 6.98 0.95
N GLY A 46 -16.27 5.68 0.61
CA GLY A 46 -17.25 4.94 -0.19
C GLY A 46 -17.61 5.56 -1.53
#